data_AF-A0A9W9YBN7-F1
#
_entry.id   AF-A0A9W9YBN7-F1
#
_cell.length_a   1.000
_cell.length_b   1.000
_cell.length_c   1.000
_cell.angle_alpha   90.00
_cell.angle_beta   90.00
_cell.angle_gamma   90.00
#
_symmetry.space_group_name_H-M   'P 1'
#
loop_
_entity.id
_entity.type
_entity.pdbx_description
1 polymer ?
#
loop_
_entity_poly.entity_id
_entity_poly.type
_entity_poly.pdbx_seq_one_letter_code
_entity_poly.pdbx_strand_id
1 'polypeptide(L)'
;MKTDGGGWTLVWSYKFTDYEPFNTGPNAVTPRANWSVNNDENVPVSTTPPMNETDYNAIDFQLWREFGKEILIKSNINNWLVCSPDTGSLVEWQDGNVICKIVKRVNNLCPDGPPPTDFKGAGHCGPRLKGGVGDKLYYYFDGCTGKHFPTHDPCGQNADNALKNVENPHGNIFVR
;
A
#
# COMPACT_ATOMS: atom_id res chain seq x y z
N MET A 1 20.55 -2.80 -2.28
CA MET A 1 19.29 -2.14 -1.89
C MET A 1 19.61 -0.66 -1.71
N LYS A 2 19.18 0.23 -2.62
CA LYS A 2 19.31 1.69 -2.43
C LYS A 2 17.94 2.20 -2.01
N THR A 3 17.72 2.28 -0.71
CA THR A 3 16.59 3.05 -0.16
C THR A 3 17.02 4.52 -0.13
N ASP A 4 16.12 5.43 -0.49
CA ASP A 4 16.40 6.86 -0.54
C ASP A 4 16.81 7.36 0.86
N GLY A 5 18.08 7.74 1.05
CA GLY A 5 18.60 8.25 2.32
C GLY A 5 18.93 7.22 3.42
N GLY A 6 18.77 5.90 3.22
CA GLY A 6 19.04 4.89 4.25
C GLY A 6 18.06 4.91 5.44
N GLY A 7 18.26 4.04 6.44
CA GLY A 7 17.49 4.05 7.70
C GLY A 7 16.07 3.44 7.65
N TRP A 8 15.70 2.80 6.54
CA TRP A 8 14.36 2.22 6.36
C TRP A 8 14.25 0.80 6.92
N THR A 9 13.23 0.55 7.72
CA THR A 9 12.87 -0.79 8.22
C THR A 9 11.76 -1.38 7.36
N LEU A 10 11.94 -2.59 6.80
CA LEU A 10 10.87 -3.31 6.11
C LEU A 10 9.85 -3.81 7.14
N VAL A 11 8.65 -3.26 7.12
CA VAL A 11 7.60 -3.59 8.09
C VAL A 11 6.51 -4.50 7.51
N TRP A 12 6.35 -4.49 6.18
CA TRP A 12 5.34 -5.32 5.50
C TRP A 12 5.76 -5.68 4.10
N SER A 13 5.56 -6.94 3.74
CA SER A 13 5.58 -7.46 2.37
C SER A 13 4.28 -8.20 2.09
N TYR A 14 3.68 -7.93 0.94
CA TYR A 14 2.42 -8.54 0.52
C TYR A 14 2.43 -8.91 -0.96
N LYS A 15 1.62 -9.90 -1.30
CA LYS A 15 1.27 -10.27 -2.67
C LYS A 15 -0.25 -10.15 -2.87
N PHE A 16 -0.72 -10.64 -4.00
CA PHE A 16 -2.13 -10.63 -4.39
C PHE A 16 -2.70 -12.04 -4.43
N THR A 17 -3.98 -12.20 -4.07
CA THR A 17 -4.68 -13.49 -4.20
C THR A 17 -5.04 -13.79 -5.66
N ASP A 18 -5.35 -12.78 -6.47
CA ASP A 18 -5.75 -12.96 -7.87
C ASP A 18 -5.34 -11.76 -8.74
N TYR A 19 -4.06 -11.73 -9.13
CA TYR A 19 -3.44 -10.57 -9.78
C TYR A 19 -3.90 -10.32 -11.23
N GLU A 20 -4.14 -11.36 -12.02
CA GLU A 20 -4.50 -11.20 -13.43
C GLU A 20 -5.82 -10.42 -13.60
N PRO A 21 -6.93 -10.83 -12.94
CA PRO A 21 -8.15 -10.05 -12.86
C PRO A 21 -8.08 -9.04 -11.69
N PHE A 22 -7.14 -8.10 -11.76
CA PHE A 22 -6.75 -7.25 -10.62
C PHE A 22 -7.90 -6.48 -9.95
N ASN A 23 -8.88 -6.01 -10.72
CA ASN A 23 -10.02 -5.21 -10.25
C ASN A 23 -11.29 -6.05 -10.02
N THR A 24 -11.13 -7.30 -9.60
CA THR A 24 -12.25 -8.20 -9.35
C THR A 24 -12.32 -8.64 -7.90
N GLY A 25 -13.52 -9.01 -7.46
CA GLY A 25 -13.81 -9.41 -6.08
C GLY A 25 -12.86 -10.49 -5.51
N PRO A 26 -12.42 -11.51 -6.25
CA PRO A 26 -11.47 -12.50 -5.73
C PRO A 26 -10.08 -11.96 -5.35
N ASN A 27 -9.70 -10.78 -5.84
CA ASN A 27 -8.39 -10.20 -5.57
C ASN A 27 -8.35 -9.46 -4.22
N ALA A 28 -7.26 -9.62 -3.49
CA ALA A 28 -6.97 -8.99 -2.21
C ALA A 28 -5.45 -8.98 -1.95
N VAL A 29 -4.95 -8.04 -1.15
CA VAL A 29 -3.59 -8.06 -0.64
C VAL A 29 -3.47 -9.13 0.47
N THR A 30 -2.40 -9.92 0.43
CA THR A 30 -2.20 -11.00 1.40
C THR A 30 -0.71 -11.29 1.66
N PRO A 31 -0.31 -11.58 2.92
CA PRO A 31 -1.10 -11.40 4.13
C PRO A 31 -1.27 -9.90 4.45
N ARG A 32 -2.30 -9.58 5.21
CA ARG A 32 -2.49 -8.23 5.76
C ARG A 32 -1.70 -8.05 7.06
N ALA A 33 -1.33 -6.82 7.41
CA ALA A 33 -0.90 -6.54 8.78
C ALA A 33 -2.11 -6.50 9.72
N ASN A 34 -1.88 -6.60 11.02
CA ASN A 34 -2.92 -6.63 12.06
C ASN A 34 -3.47 -5.23 12.43
N TRP A 35 -3.60 -4.31 11.47
CA TRP A 35 -4.26 -3.01 11.70
C TRP A 35 -5.77 -3.16 11.93
N SER A 36 -6.37 -2.17 12.60
CA SER A 36 -7.79 -2.17 12.96
C SER A 36 -8.68 -1.80 11.79
N VAL A 37 -9.57 -2.72 11.42
CA VAL A 37 -10.45 -2.66 10.24
C VAL A 37 -11.79 -3.33 10.56
N ASN A 38 -12.82 -3.01 9.77
CA ASN A 38 -14.16 -3.54 9.96
C ASN A 38 -14.27 -5.00 9.48
N ASN A 39 -15.22 -5.75 10.05
CA ASN A 39 -15.30 -7.23 10.09
C ASN A 39 -15.54 -7.99 8.76
N ASP A 40 -15.09 -7.49 7.61
CA ASP A 40 -15.31 -8.14 6.31
C ASP A 40 -14.05 -8.82 5.73
N GLU A 41 -12.91 -8.71 6.40
CA GLU A 41 -11.63 -9.24 5.90
C GLU A 41 -11.46 -10.73 6.18
N ASN A 42 -11.11 -11.47 5.14
CA ASN A 42 -11.05 -12.93 5.16
C ASN A 42 -9.71 -13.51 4.65
N VAL A 43 -8.71 -12.65 4.41
CA VAL A 43 -7.34 -13.08 4.11
C VAL A 43 -6.49 -13.28 5.37
N PRO A 44 -5.42 -14.10 5.32
CA PRO A 44 -4.51 -14.28 6.45
C PRO A 44 -3.90 -12.96 6.95
N VAL A 45 -3.76 -12.87 8.28
CA VAL A 45 -3.03 -11.80 8.98
C VAL A 45 -1.63 -12.27 9.33
N SER A 46 -0.64 -11.39 9.21
CA SER A 46 0.72 -11.63 9.71
C SER A 46 1.08 -10.67 10.84
N THR A 47 1.82 -11.19 11.82
CA THR A 47 2.59 -10.43 12.82
C THR A 47 4.07 -10.88 12.89
N THR A 48 4.50 -11.72 11.94
CA THR A 48 5.89 -12.15 11.78
C THR A 48 6.69 -11.12 10.98
N PRO A 49 7.87 -10.67 11.43
CA PRO A 49 8.69 -9.76 10.64
C PRO A 49 9.15 -10.36 9.30
N PRO A 50 9.01 -9.64 8.17
CA PRO A 50 9.51 -10.09 6.89
C PRO A 50 11.04 -9.99 6.83
N MET A 51 11.70 -11.07 6.41
CA MET A 51 13.17 -11.14 6.27
C MET A 51 13.69 -10.44 5.00
N ASN A 52 12.84 -10.29 3.99
CA ASN A 52 13.15 -9.62 2.72
C ASN A 52 11.86 -9.22 1.97
N GLU A 53 11.99 -8.51 0.84
CA GLU A 53 10.86 -7.98 0.08
C GLU A 53 9.92 -9.04 -0.52
N THR A 54 10.34 -10.31 -0.59
CA THR A 54 9.52 -11.43 -1.08
C THR A 54 9.13 -12.42 0.02
N ASP A 55 9.51 -12.15 1.27
CA ASP A 55 9.04 -12.88 2.43
C ASP A 55 7.75 -12.22 2.91
N TYR A 56 6.62 -12.64 2.33
CA TYR A 56 5.31 -12.01 2.50
C TYR A 56 4.78 -12.16 3.92
N ASN A 57 5.25 -11.29 4.80
CA ASN A 57 4.87 -11.17 6.20
C ASN A 57 4.83 -9.69 6.62
N ALA A 58 4.34 -9.43 7.82
CA ALA A 58 4.19 -8.11 8.42
C ALA A 58 4.61 -8.12 9.88
N ILE A 59 5.42 -7.14 10.28
CA ILE A 59 5.64 -6.83 11.71
C ILE A 59 4.30 -6.42 12.32
N ASP A 60 4.08 -6.76 13.59
CA ASP A 60 2.95 -6.23 14.38
C ASP A 60 2.82 -4.71 14.18
N PHE A 61 1.66 -4.30 13.67
CA PHE A 61 1.34 -2.94 13.28
C PHE A 61 1.52 -1.94 14.41
N GLN A 62 1.30 -2.35 15.67
CA GLN A 62 1.51 -1.48 16.83
C GLN A 62 2.97 -1.06 17.04
N LEU A 63 3.92 -1.83 16.50
CA LEU A 63 5.36 -1.57 16.58
C LEU A 63 5.84 -0.65 15.46
N TRP A 64 5.05 -0.42 14.41
CA TRP A 64 5.52 0.37 13.26
C TRP A 64 5.95 1.78 13.66
N ARG A 65 5.23 2.39 14.61
CA ARG A 65 5.53 3.73 15.17
C ARG A 65 6.86 3.82 15.90
N GLU A 66 7.44 2.69 16.31
CA GLU A 66 8.75 2.66 16.95
C GLU A 66 9.89 2.87 15.93
N PHE A 67 9.63 2.56 14.66
CA PHE A 67 10.59 2.78 13.57
C PHE A 67 10.51 4.18 12.98
N GLY A 68 9.42 4.91 13.21
CA GLY A 68 9.23 6.29 12.79
C GLY A 68 7.84 6.57 12.24
N LYS A 69 7.73 7.56 11.35
CA LYS A 69 6.43 8.04 10.82
C LYS A 69 6.40 8.20 9.31
N GLU A 70 7.55 8.30 8.65
CA GLU A 70 7.63 8.34 7.20
C GLU A 70 7.48 6.92 6.66
N ILE A 71 6.79 6.78 5.53
CA ILE A 71 6.63 5.50 4.85
C ILE A 71 7.25 5.54 3.45
N LEU A 72 7.86 4.44 3.06
CA LEU A 72 8.25 4.16 1.68
C LEU A 72 7.42 2.96 1.20
N ILE A 73 6.62 3.18 0.16
CA ILE A 73 5.87 2.13 -0.51
C ILE A 73 6.64 1.75 -1.77
N LYS A 74 7.00 0.48 -1.88
CA LYS A 74 7.53 -0.12 -3.10
C LYS A 74 6.48 -1.06 -3.67
N SER A 75 6.40 -1.12 -4.98
CA SER A 75 5.62 -2.13 -5.69
C SER A 75 6.29 -2.42 -7.03
N ASN A 76 6.26 -3.66 -7.49
CA ASN A 76 6.71 -3.99 -8.84
C ASN A 76 5.58 -3.80 -9.89
N ILE A 77 4.39 -3.37 -9.47
CA ILE A 77 3.24 -3.12 -10.36
C ILE A 77 2.77 -1.65 -10.36
N ASN A 78 3.26 -0.82 -9.43
CA ASN A 78 2.87 0.59 -9.29
C ASN A 78 4.03 1.49 -8.79
N ASN A 79 3.88 2.80 -8.95
CA ASN A 79 4.87 3.82 -8.59
C ASN A 79 5.29 3.75 -7.13
N TRP A 80 6.58 3.90 -6.86
CA TRP A 80 7.08 3.95 -5.49
C TRP A 80 6.87 5.35 -4.92
N LEU A 81 6.43 5.39 -3.67
CA LEU A 81 6.07 6.60 -2.96
C LEU A 81 6.86 6.72 -1.67
N VAL A 82 7.35 7.92 -1.37
CA VAL A 82 7.72 8.30 0.00
C VAL A 82 6.66 9.26 0.51
N CYS A 83 6.07 8.97 1.65
CA CYS A 83 5.05 9.82 2.28
C CYS A 83 5.45 10.17 3.71
N SER A 84 5.39 11.46 4.02
CA SER A 84 5.55 11.99 5.36
C SER A 84 4.17 12.36 5.92
N PRO A 85 3.95 12.24 7.25
CA PRO A 85 2.69 12.65 7.85
C PRO A 85 2.51 14.17 7.77
N ASP A 86 1.25 14.60 7.68
CA ASP A 86 0.83 15.99 7.97
C ASP A 86 -0.28 15.91 9.02
N THR A 87 -1.55 15.99 8.63
CA THR A 87 -2.69 15.74 9.53
C THR A 87 -3.11 14.28 9.58
N GLY A 88 -2.64 13.47 8.62
CA GLY A 88 -2.84 12.02 8.54
C GLY A 88 -1.55 11.23 8.54
N SER A 89 -1.64 9.96 8.90
CA SER A 89 -0.50 9.05 9.09
C SER A 89 -0.95 7.59 9.00
N LEU A 90 -0.30 6.81 8.12
CA LEU A 90 -0.52 5.35 8.08
C LEU A 90 -0.06 4.71 9.39
N VAL A 91 1.14 5.07 9.86
CA VAL A 91 1.77 4.43 11.02
C VAL A 91 1.04 4.73 12.32
N GLU A 92 0.47 5.94 12.45
CA GLU A 92 -0.33 6.33 13.62
C GLU A 92 -1.82 6.01 13.43
N TRP A 93 -2.20 5.43 12.29
CA TRP A 93 -3.57 5.10 11.92
C TRP A 93 -4.55 6.28 12.05
N GLN A 94 -4.15 7.43 11.52
CA GLN A 94 -4.88 8.69 11.62
C GLN A 94 -5.26 9.19 10.24
N ASP A 95 -6.56 9.30 9.96
CA ASP A 95 -7.07 9.86 8.72
C ASP A 95 -6.66 11.34 8.56
N GLY A 96 -6.27 11.74 7.35
CA GLY A 96 -5.93 13.13 7.06
C GLY A 96 -4.95 13.28 5.92
N ASN A 97 -4.42 14.48 5.76
CA ASN A 97 -3.47 14.80 4.71
C ASN A 97 -2.10 14.16 4.94
N VAL A 98 -1.46 13.75 3.85
CA VAL A 98 -0.09 13.26 3.81
C VAL A 98 0.68 13.98 2.71
N ILE A 99 1.98 14.15 2.89
CA ILE A 99 2.86 14.75 1.89
C ILE A 99 3.63 13.62 1.23
N CYS A 100 3.21 13.22 0.03
CA CYS A 100 3.86 12.17 -0.73
C CYS A 100 4.69 12.71 -1.89
N LYS A 101 5.72 11.95 -2.28
CA LYS A 101 6.52 12.14 -3.48
C LYS A 101 6.64 10.82 -4.23
N ILE A 102 6.54 10.87 -5.55
CA ILE A 102 6.84 9.73 -6.40
C ILE A 102 8.36 9.64 -6.55
N VAL A 103 8.96 8.61 -5.96
CA VAL A 103 10.43 8.41 -5.99
C VAL A 103 10.87 7.46 -7.09
N LYS A 104 9.94 6.67 -7.64
CA LYS A 104 10.18 5.85 -8.83
C LYS A 104 8.87 5.63 -9.60
N ARG A 105 8.91 5.82 -10.91
CA ARG A 105 7.82 5.39 -11.81
C ARG A 105 8.10 3.98 -12.32
N VAL A 106 7.14 3.08 -12.15
CA VAL A 106 7.27 1.68 -12.57
C VAL A 106 6.83 1.47 -14.01
N ASN A 107 5.89 2.30 -14.48
CA ASN A 107 5.49 2.39 -15.87
C ASN A 107 5.37 3.87 -16.30
N ASN A 108 5.20 4.09 -17.61
CA ASN A 108 5.06 5.43 -18.20
C ASN A 108 3.60 5.81 -18.48
N LEU A 109 2.62 5.15 -17.85
CA LEU A 109 1.21 5.39 -18.16
C LEU A 109 0.78 6.81 -17.74
N CYS A 110 1.25 7.27 -16.57
CA CYS A 110 0.96 8.60 -16.03
C CYS A 110 2.25 9.31 -15.58
N PRO A 111 3.06 9.81 -16.54
CA PRO A 111 4.38 10.39 -16.26
C PRO A 111 4.30 11.72 -15.51
N ASP A 112 3.19 12.44 -15.64
CA ASP A 112 2.93 13.73 -14.98
C ASP A 112 1.87 13.63 -13.87
N GLY A 113 1.48 12.40 -13.51
CA GLY A 113 0.51 12.16 -12.44
C GLY A 113 1.07 12.65 -11.09
N PRO A 114 0.27 13.39 -10.30
CA PRO A 114 0.69 13.86 -8.98
C PRO A 114 0.75 12.69 -7.97
N PRO A 115 1.47 12.84 -6.86
CA PRO A 115 1.41 11.88 -5.76
C PRO A 115 0.04 11.97 -5.01
N PRO A 116 -0.33 10.94 -4.23
CA PRO A 116 -1.46 11.04 -3.30
C PRO A 116 -1.23 12.11 -2.23
N THR A 117 -2.31 12.61 -1.64
CA THR A 117 -2.27 13.74 -0.70
C THR A 117 -3.10 13.50 0.56
N ASP A 118 -3.76 12.34 0.68
CA ASP A 118 -4.62 12.01 1.80
C ASP A 118 -4.55 10.50 2.09
N PHE A 119 -4.53 10.18 3.38
CA PHE A 119 -4.57 8.84 3.93
C PHE A 119 -5.92 8.61 4.62
N LYS A 120 -6.47 7.40 4.42
CA LYS A 120 -7.62 6.91 5.18
C LYS A 120 -7.33 5.50 5.68
N GLY A 121 -7.33 5.32 6.99
CA GLY A 121 -7.23 4.03 7.67
C GLY A 121 -8.59 3.37 7.87
N ALA A 122 -9.65 4.16 8.13
CA ALA A 122 -11.01 3.66 8.31
C ALA A 122 -11.67 3.30 6.95
N GLY A 123 -11.30 2.15 6.40
CA GLY A 123 -11.97 1.50 5.26
C GLY A 123 -12.72 0.24 5.69
N HIS A 124 -13.52 -0.33 4.77
CA HIS A 124 -14.16 -1.64 5.00
C HIS A 124 -13.15 -2.78 4.99
N CYS A 125 -12.18 -2.73 4.07
CA CYS A 125 -11.27 -3.83 3.80
C CYS A 125 -9.78 -3.43 3.84
N GLY A 126 -9.46 -2.23 4.32
CA GLY A 126 -8.08 -1.81 4.51
C GLY A 126 -7.81 -0.33 4.30
N PRO A 127 -6.54 0.08 4.48
CA PRO A 127 -6.11 1.47 4.32
C PRO A 127 -5.94 1.87 2.86
N ARG A 128 -6.05 3.18 2.59
CA ARG A 128 -5.90 3.75 1.23
C ARG A 128 -5.13 5.06 1.22
N LEU A 129 -4.38 5.26 0.14
CA LEU A 129 -3.77 6.53 -0.25
C LEU A 129 -4.50 7.10 -1.45
N LYS A 130 -5.02 8.31 -1.29
CA LYS A 130 -5.88 8.98 -2.26
C LYS A 130 -5.40 10.37 -2.63
N GLY A 131 -5.86 10.85 -3.79
CA GLY A 131 -5.62 12.22 -4.26
C GLY A 131 -6.80 13.12 -3.95
N GLY A 132 -6.67 14.02 -2.97
CA GLY A 132 -7.64 15.08 -2.68
C GLY A 132 -9.12 14.67 -2.74
N VAL A 133 -9.91 15.44 -3.49
CA VAL A 133 -11.37 15.27 -3.63
C VAL A 133 -11.72 14.19 -4.67
N GLY A 134 -12.70 13.34 -4.35
CA GLY A 134 -13.24 12.28 -5.21
C GLY A 134 -12.65 10.89 -4.93
N ASP A 135 -12.99 9.93 -5.79
CA ASP A 135 -12.54 8.53 -5.68
C ASP A 135 -11.18 8.30 -6.37
N LYS A 136 -10.24 9.21 -6.14
CA LYS A 136 -8.88 9.08 -6.68
C LYS A 136 -8.05 8.17 -5.80
N LEU A 137 -7.85 6.91 -6.19
CA LEU A 137 -7.08 5.94 -5.43
C LEU A 137 -5.79 5.57 -6.14
N TYR A 138 -4.66 5.74 -5.45
CA TYR A 138 -3.34 5.33 -5.93
C TYR A 138 -2.96 3.96 -5.38
N TYR A 139 -3.18 3.81 -4.07
CA TYR A 139 -3.04 2.56 -3.35
C TYR A 139 -4.30 2.32 -2.53
N TYR A 140 -4.85 1.13 -2.66
CA TYR A 140 -5.86 0.60 -1.74
C TYR A 140 -5.43 -0.82 -1.35
N PHE A 141 -5.08 -0.97 -0.07
CA PHE A 141 -4.56 -2.21 0.49
C PHE A 141 -5.73 -3.09 0.95
N ASP A 142 -6.56 -3.50 0.00
CA ASP A 142 -7.78 -4.26 0.26
C ASP A 142 -7.49 -5.72 0.63
N GLY A 143 -7.80 -6.13 1.86
CA GLY A 143 -7.66 -7.47 2.41
C GLY A 143 -8.95 -8.29 2.46
N CYS A 144 -9.98 -7.94 1.68
CA CYS A 144 -11.21 -8.71 1.55
C CYS A 144 -11.33 -9.33 0.16
N THR A 145 -11.73 -10.60 0.09
CA THR A 145 -12.24 -11.15 -1.18
C THR A 145 -13.77 -11.08 -1.22
N GLY A 146 -14.34 -10.66 -2.35
CA GLY A 146 -15.75 -10.84 -2.73
C GLY A 146 -16.59 -9.56 -2.75
N LYS A 147 -16.14 -8.49 -2.07
CA LYS A 147 -16.88 -7.20 -1.99
C LYS A 147 -16.16 -6.05 -2.68
N HIS A 148 -14.84 -6.04 -2.65
CA HIS A 148 -13.98 -4.99 -3.16
C HIS A 148 -12.75 -5.60 -3.83
N PHE A 149 -11.77 -4.78 -4.19
CA PHE A 149 -10.53 -5.19 -4.83
C PHE A 149 -9.40 -4.19 -4.52
N PRO A 150 -8.13 -4.63 -4.49
CA PRO A 150 -6.98 -3.75 -4.36
C PRO A 150 -6.89 -2.74 -5.49
N THR A 151 -6.28 -1.59 -5.19
CA THR A 151 -5.96 -0.57 -6.20
C THR A 151 -4.47 -0.30 -6.17
N HIS A 152 -3.83 -0.43 -7.33
CA HIS A 152 -2.42 -0.10 -7.56
C HIS A 152 -2.31 0.70 -8.85
N ASP A 153 -2.82 1.93 -8.79
CA ASP A 153 -3.03 2.78 -9.96
C ASP A 153 -2.04 3.96 -9.98
N PRO A 154 -1.08 4.00 -10.92
CA PRO A 154 -0.11 5.09 -11.03
C PRO A 154 -0.73 6.44 -11.39
N CYS A 155 -1.98 6.44 -11.88
CA CYS A 155 -2.74 7.61 -12.31
C CYS A 155 -3.69 8.13 -11.23
N GLY A 156 -3.91 7.36 -10.15
CA GLY A 156 -4.82 7.74 -9.08
C GLY A 156 -6.29 7.83 -9.52
N GLN A 157 -6.72 7.04 -10.50
CA GLN A 157 -8.07 7.04 -11.06
C GLN A 157 -8.95 5.90 -10.50
N ASN A 158 -8.41 5.09 -9.58
CA ASN A 158 -9.04 3.85 -9.14
C ASN A 158 -9.37 2.89 -10.29
N ALA A 159 -8.49 2.84 -11.29
CA ALA A 159 -8.63 2.00 -12.48
C ALA A 159 -7.66 0.82 -12.45
N ASP A 160 -7.90 -0.17 -13.31
CA ASP A 160 -7.00 -1.31 -13.52
C ASP A 160 -5.78 -0.93 -14.37
N ASN A 161 -4.92 -0.09 -13.78
CA ASN A 161 -3.71 0.46 -14.39
C ASN A 161 -2.42 -0.13 -13.79
N ALA A 162 -2.56 -1.13 -12.91
CA ALA A 162 -1.44 -1.89 -12.41
C ALA A 162 -0.68 -2.50 -13.60
N LEU A 163 0.66 -2.47 -13.56
CA LEU A 163 1.46 -3.14 -14.57
C LEU A 163 1.08 -4.63 -14.61
N LYS A 164 0.86 -5.18 -15.80
CA LYS A 164 0.43 -6.57 -16.06
C LYS A 164 1.62 -7.47 -16.44
N ASN A 165 1.43 -8.80 -16.37
CA ASN A 165 2.43 -9.81 -16.73
C ASN A 165 3.73 -9.70 -15.91
N VAL A 166 3.63 -9.26 -14.64
CA VAL A 166 4.78 -9.15 -13.75
C VAL A 166 4.97 -10.47 -13.01
N GLU A 167 6.17 -11.04 -13.07
CA GLU A 167 6.53 -12.21 -12.27
C GLU A 167 6.53 -11.86 -10.78
N ASN A 168 5.84 -12.68 -9.96
CA ASN A 168 5.69 -12.47 -8.52
C ASN A 168 5.20 -11.04 -8.18
N PRO A 169 3.97 -10.65 -8.55
CA PRO A 169 3.44 -9.32 -8.29
C PRO A 169 3.31 -9.10 -6.78
N HIS A 170 3.92 -8.03 -6.27
CA HIS A 170 3.99 -7.73 -4.83
C HIS A 170 4.17 -6.24 -4.54
N GLY A 171 4.10 -5.92 -3.25
CA GLY A 171 4.56 -4.64 -2.74
C GLY A 171 5.07 -4.74 -1.31
N ASN A 172 5.67 -3.64 -0.88
CA ASN A 172 6.33 -3.55 0.42
C ASN A 172 6.08 -2.18 1.03
N ILE A 173 6.01 -2.14 2.35
CA ILE A 173 6.04 -0.90 3.13
C ILE A 173 7.26 -0.92 4.03
N PHE A 174 7.98 0.19 4.01
CA PHE A 174 9.07 0.48 4.93
C PHE A 174 8.72 1.71 5.76
N VAL A 175 9.28 1.78 6.97
CA VAL A 175 9.08 2.91 7.90
C VAL A 175 10.43 3.50 8.32
N ARG A 176 10.49 4.82 8.52
CA ARG A 176 11.60 5.54 9.18
C ARG A 176 11.12 6.79 9.91
#